data_AF-A0A2I4ALK7-F1
#
_entry.id   AF-A0A2I4ALK7-F1
#
_cell.length_a   1.000
_cell.length_b   1.000
_cell.length_c   1.000
_cell.angle_alpha   90.00
_cell.angle_beta   90.00
_cell.angle_gamma   90.00
#
_symmetry.space_group_name_H-M   'P 1'
#
loop_
_entity.id
_entity.type
_entity.pdbx_description
1 polymer ?
#
loop_
_entity_poly.entity_id
_entity_poly.type
_entity_poly.pdbx_seq_one_letter_code
_entity_poly.pdbx_strand_id
1 'polypeptide(L)'
;MQRRRRINPKEDAKYYIDKRKDKDGLDIKYINAFKGRGIFANRSFVKGDFLLEYRGELISKDECERRQRVYHNRLKVFLFEFYFNGKLWCVDGAKEDGSLGRLVNDDHINPNAKMKYLTLQGKPHLCLFAICDINPGEEVTYNYGDSNWPWRSKQDLDEDQSHSTSLVTHLPAAPGDVEQMIDETQSQAAAERQNQTDLVPGYIEKNAKQDLDEDQSPSTSLVTHLPAAPGDVEQMIDETQSQAAAERQNQTDLVPGYIEKNAK
;
A
#
# COMPACT_ATOMS: atom_id res chain seq x y z
N MET A 1 3.09 35.33 -10.84
CA MET A 1 3.41 33.88 -10.75
C MET A 1 2.39 33.10 -11.57
N GLN A 2 2.80 32.45 -12.66
CA GLN A 2 1.90 31.54 -13.38
C GLN A 2 1.65 30.32 -12.50
N ARG A 3 0.41 30.12 -12.02
CA ARG A 3 -0.02 28.86 -11.42
C ARG A 3 0.20 27.77 -12.47
N ARG A 4 1.16 26.86 -12.24
CA ARG A 4 1.30 25.66 -13.06
C ARG A 4 -0.06 24.96 -13.07
N ARG A 5 -0.61 24.73 -14.27
CA ARG A 5 -1.86 23.98 -14.40
C ARG A 5 -1.66 22.61 -13.76
N ARG A 6 -2.57 22.23 -12.87
CA ARG A 6 -2.59 20.90 -12.28
C ARG A 6 -2.74 19.87 -13.41
N ILE A 7 -1.83 18.92 -13.47
CA ILE A 7 -1.88 17.83 -14.46
C ILE A 7 -3.05 16.93 -14.05
N ASN A 8 -3.83 16.48 -15.03
CA ASN A 8 -4.89 15.48 -14.78
C ASN A 8 -4.23 14.19 -14.25
N PRO A 9 -4.63 13.68 -13.06
CA PRO A 9 -3.98 12.50 -12.47
C PRO A 9 -3.99 11.25 -13.35
N LYS A 10 -5.03 11.03 -14.17
CA LYS A 10 -5.10 9.88 -15.09
C LYS A 10 -4.10 10.05 -16.24
N GLU A 11 -3.95 11.25 -16.79
CA GLU A 11 -2.96 11.55 -17.83
C GLU A 11 -1.52 11.50 -17.30
N ASP A 12 -1.32 11.96 -16.05
CA ASP A 12 -0.04 11.85 -15.36
C ASP A 12 0.34 10.37 -15.17
N ALA A 13 -0.59 9.55 -14.67
CA ALA A 13 -0.38 8.11 -14.57
C ALA A 13 -0.02 7.47 -15.91
N LYS A 14 -0.77 7.76 -16.98
CA LYS A 14 -0.49 7.24 -18.32
C LYS A 14 0.94 7.57 -18.78
N TYR A 15 1.40 8.80 -18.55
CA TYR A 15 2.76 9.21 -18.89
C TYR A 15 3.82 8.34 -18.19
N TYR A 16 3.67 8.08 -16.88
CA TYR A 16 4.64 7.29 -16.11
C TYR A 16 4.59 5.80 -16.47
N ILE A 17 3.39 5.26 -16.71
CA ILE A 17 3.19 3.88 -17.18
C ILE A 17 3.88 3.69 -18.55
N ASP A 18 3.62 4.56 -19.53
CA ASP A 18 4.20 4.48 -20.87
C ASP A 18 5.73 4.59 -20.85
N LYS A 19 6.27 5.41 -19.93
CA LYS A 19 7.72 5.57 -19.75
C LYS A 19 8.34 4.46 -18.90
N ARG A 20 7.55 3.58 -18.30
CA ARG A 20 7.98 2.56 -17.34
C ARG A 20 8.95 3.15 -16.32
N LYS A 21 8.57 4.26 -15.68
CA LYS A 21 9.36 4.92 -14.63
C LYS A 21 8.45 5.36 -13.48
N ASP A 22 9.02 5.42 -12.28
CA ASP A 22 8.29 6.01 -11.14
C ASP A 22 8.25 7.54 -11.26
N LYS A 23 7.26 8.12 -10.60
CA LYS A 23 7.12 9.57 -10.50
C LYS A 23 8.17 10.13 -9.56
N ASP A 24 8.77 11.24 -9.97
CA ASP A 24 9.66 12.00 -9.09
C ASP A 24 8.91 12.40 -7.80
N GLY A 25 9.63 12.64 -6.72
CA GLY A 25 9.01 13.08 -5.48
C GLY A 25 8.89 11.98 -4.41
N LEU A 26 9.39 10.78 -4.68
CA LEU A 26 9.24 9.59 -3.86
C LEU A 26 10.60 8.94 -3.66
N ASP A 27 10.96 8.66 -2.40
CA ASP A 27 12.22 8.03 -2.02
C ASP A 27 11.97 6.76 -1.21
N ILE A 28 12.90 5.81 -1.32
CA ILE A 28 12.92 4.61 -0.47
C ILE A 28 13.61 4.97 0.85
N LYS A 29 13.02 4.60 1.98
CA LYS A 29 13.69 4.63 3.29
C LYS A 29 13.51 3.31 4.02
N TYR A 30 14.55 2.89 4.72
CA TYR A 30 14.43 1.82 5.72
C TYR A 30 13.76 2.38 6.98
N ILE A 31 12.75 1.68 7.48
CA ILE A 31 11.95 2.03 8.65
C ILE A 31 12.45 1.27 9.87
N ASN A 32 12.33 -0.06 9.87
CA ASN A 32 12.82 -0.95 10.94
C ASN A 32 12.81 -2.42 10.50
N ALA A 33 13.25 -3.35 11.34
CA ALA A 33 13.26 -4.78 11.01
C ALA A 33 11.85 -5.40 10.88
N PHE A 34 10.80 -4.67 11.25
CA PHE A 34 9.44 -5.12 11.04
C PHE A 34 8.92 -4.58 9.71
N LYS A 35 8.66 -3.28 9.58
CA LYS A 35 8.14 -2.65 8.36
C LYS A 35 9.14 -2.56 7.20
N GLY A 36 10.44 -2.67 7.47
CA GLY A 36 11.53 -2.69 6.48
C GLY A 36 11.53 -1.46 5.61
N ARG A 37 11.62 -1.60 4.28
CA ARG A 37 11.63 -0.46 3.36
C ARG A 37 10.21 0.07 3.12
N GLY A 38 10.07 1.39 3.10
CA GLY A 38 8.84 2.08 2.73
C GLY A 38 9.10 3.20 1.72
N ILE A 39 8.03 3.69 1.11
CA ILE A 39 8.06 4.82 0.18
C ILE A 39 7.69 6.10 0.93
N PHE A 40 8.49 7.14 0.78
CA PHE A 40 8.29 8.43 1.44
C PHE A 40 8.23 9.56 0.43
N ALA A 41 7.33 10.51 0.66
CA ALA A 41 7.29 11.73 -0.14
C ALA A 41 8.50 12.62 0.18
N ASN A 42 9.17 13.17 -0.84
CA ASN A 42 10.19 14.21 -0.69
C ASN A 42 9.72 15.58 -1.19
N ARG A 43 8.50 15.64 -1.72
CA ARG A 43 7.75 16.85 -2.07
C ARG A 43 6.28 16.69 -1.68
N SER A 44 5.53 17.78 -1.63
CA SER A 44 4.09 17.71 -1.40
C SER A 44 3.35 17.09 -2.59
N PHE A 45 2.42 16.19 -2.29
CA PHE A 45 1.37 15.72 -3.20
C PHE A 45 0.03 16.18 -2.68
N VAL A 46 -0.89 16.56 -3.58
CA VAL A 46 -2.24 16.97 -3.18
C VAL A 46 -3.23 15.84 -3.41
N LYS A 47 -4.31 15.82 -2.64
CA LYS A 47 -5.39 14.83 -2.77
C LYS A 47 -5.79 14.60 -4.22
N GLY A 48 -5.75 13.33 -4.65
CA GLY A 48 -6.09 12.88 -5.99
C GLY A 48 -4.90 12.75 -6.94
N ASP A 49 -3.70 13.21 -6.57
CA ASP A 49 -2.51 13.06 -7.41
C ASP A 49 -2.15 11.59 -7.62
N PHE A 50 -1.72 11.27 -8.85
CA PHE A 50 -1.05 10.01 -9.12
C PHE A 50 0.29 9.96 -8.37
N LEU A 51 0.57 8.83 -7.73
CA LEU A 51 1.81 8.61 -6.99
C LEU A 51 2.74 7.71 -7.76
N LEU A 52 2.36 6.46 -8.00
CA LEU A 52 3.17 5.47 -8.69
C LEU A 52 2.32 4.32 -9.24
N GLU A 53 2.92 3.51 -10.10
CA GLU A 53 2.35 2.24 -10.57
C GLU A 53 2.92 1.08 -9.74
N TYR A 54 2.07 0.16 -9.29
CA TYR A 54 2.50 -1.14 -8.79
C TYR A 54 2.89 -2.00 -9.99
N ARG A 55 4.14 -1.83 -10.42
CA ARG A 55 4.68 -2.48 -11.61
C ARG A 55 5.03 -3.94 -11.33
N GLY A 56 4.78 -4.77 -12.34
CA GLY A 56 5.05 -6.19 -12.29
C GLY A 56 4.65 -6.89 -13.59
N GLU A 57 4.75 -8.20 -13.58
CA GLU A 57 4.26 -9.03 -14.68
C GLU A 57 2.77 -9.30 -14.50
N LEU A 58 1.94 -8.92 -15.48
CA LEU A 58 0.52 -9.27 -15.48
C LEU A 58 0.35 -10.74 -15.90
N ILE A 59 -0.10 -11.57 -14.97
CA ILE A 59 -0.25 -13.01 -15.12
C ILE A 59 -1.70 -13.47 -14.88
N SER A 60 -2.06 -14.62 -15.44
CA SER A 60 -3.35 -15.26 -15.20
C SER A 60 -3.44 -15.84 -13.79
N LYS A 61 -4.66 -16.15 -13.33
CA LYS A 61 -4.91 -16.91 -12.10
C LYS A 61 -4.10 -18.21 -12.03
N ASP A 62 -4.12 -19.02 -13.07
CA ASP A 62 -3.42 -20.32 -13.08
C ASP A 62 -1.90 -20.16 -12.92
N GLU A 63 -1.32 -19.13 -13.54
CA GLU A 63 0.10 -18.80 -13.39
C GLU A 63 0.41 -18.22 -12.01
N CYS A 64 -0.48 -17.39 -11.45
CA CYS A 64 -0.39 -16.91 -10.07
C CYS A 64 -0.35 -18.09 -9.10
N GLU A 65 -1.29 -19.03 -9.18
CA GLU A 65 -1.34 -20.22 -8.34
C GLU A 65 -0.09 -21.10 -8.52
N ARG A 66 0.41 -21.24 -9.76
CA ARG A 66 1.66 -21.95 -10.02
C ARG A 66 2.84 -21.27 -9.31
N ARG A 67 2.96 -19.94 -9.41
CA ARG A 67 4.01 -19.16 -8.74
C ARG A 67 3.87 -19.23 -7.22
N GLN A 68 2.66 -19.16 -6.67
CA GLN A 68 2.39 -19.35 -5.24
C GLN A 68 2.88 -20.71 -4.72
N ARG A 69 2.86 -21.77 -5.53
CA ARG A 69 3.38 -23.09 -5.13
C ARG A 69 4.91 -23.15 -5.13
N VAL A 70 5.57 -22.47 -6.06
CA VAL A 70 7.04 -22.59 -6.25
C VAL A 70 7.84 -21.46 -5.60
N TYR A 71 7.23 -20.30 -5.38
CA TYR A 71 7.90 -19.16 -4.76
C TYR A 71 8.19 -19.43 -3.30
N HIS A 72 9.34 -18.93 -2.85
CA HIS A 72 9.59 -18.78 -1.42
C HIS A 72 8.54 -17.84 -0.82
N ASN A 73 8.14 -18.04 0.44
CA ASN A 73 7.09 -17.24 1.07
C ASN A 73 7.36 -15.72 0.97
N ARG A 74 8.63 -15.32 1.08
CA ARG A 74 9.11 -13.93 0.90
C ARG A 74 8.80 -13.30 -0.46
N LEU A 75 8.60 -14.10 -1.52
CA LEU A 75 8.26 -13.59 -2.86
C LEU A 75 6.74 -13.56 -3.10
N LYS A 76 5.99 -14.46 -2.45
CA LYS A 76 4.53 -14.55 -2.59
C LYS A 76 3.82 -13.27 -2.17
N VAL A 77 4.43 -12.54 -1.25
CA VAL A 77 3.92 -11.26 -0.70
C VAL A 77 3.79 -10.15 -1.74
N PHE A 78 4.39 -10.32 -2.92
CA PHE A 78 4.35 -9.37 -4.03
C PHE A 78 3.43 -9.81 -5.17
N LEU A 79 2.60 -10.82 -4.95
CA LEU A 79 1.55 -11.23 -5.88
C LEU A 79 0.25 -10.48 -5.55
N PHE A 80 -0.14 -9.55 -6.42
CA PHE A 80 -1.36 -8.74 -6.24
C PHE A 80 -2.49 -9.27 -7.11
N GLU A 81 -3.46 -9.97 -6.52
CA GLU A 81 -4.64 -10.48 -7.22
C GLU A 81 -5.77 -9.44 -7.29
N PHE A 82 -6.43 -9.33 -8.44
CA PHE A 82 -7.55 -8.41 -8.65
C PHE A 82 -8.45 -8.85 -9.80
N TYR A 83 -9.73 -8.46 -9.73
CA TYR A 83 -10.65 -8.67 -10.84
C TYR A 83 -10.50 -7.59 -11.92
N PHE A 84 -10.42 -8.02 -13.17
CA PHE A 84 -10.49 -7.17 -14.35
C PHE A 84 -11.32 -7.86 -15.43
N ASN A 85 -12.34 -7.16 -15.94
CA ASN A 85 -13.30 -7.66 -16.93
C ASN A 85 -13.90 -9.03 -16.54
N GLY A 86 -14.31 -9.17 -15.27
CA GLY A 86 -14.94 -10.40 -14.75
C GLY A 86 -14.01 -11.60 -14.61
N LYS A 87 -12.70 -11.42 -14.80
CA LYS A 87 -11.68 -12.47 -14.61
C LYS A 87 -10.69 -12.07 -13.54
N LEU A 88 -10.18 -13.06 -12.82
CA LEU A 88 -9.12 -12.84 -11.85
C LEU A 88 -7.76 -12.77 -12.55
N TRP A 89 -7.03 -11.71 -12.27
CA TRP A 89 -5.68 -11.44 -12.74
C TRP A 89 -4.75 -11.24 -11.55
N CYS A 90 -3.45 -11.33 -11.79
CA CYS A 90 -2.43 -11.01 -10.80
C CYS A 90 -1.34 -10.13 -11.41
N VAL A 91 -0.87 -9.13 -10.67
CA VAL A 91 0.40 -8.45 -10.95
C VAL A 91 1.47 -9.05 -10.05
N ASP A 92 2.50 -9.65 -10.66
CA ASP A 92 3.65 -10.18 -9.94
C ASP A 92 4.77 -9.14 -9.87
N GLY A 93 4.93 -8.53 -8.70
CA GLY A 93 5.99 -7.59 -8.35
C GLY A 93 7.17 -8.23 -7.59
N ALA A 94 7.33 -9.56 -7.63
CA ALA A 94 8.35 -10.24 -6.84
C ALA A 94 9.79 -9.96 -7.30
N LYS A 95 9.96 -9.67 -8.59
CA LYS A 95 11.27 -9.30 -9.15
C LYS A 95 11.66 -7.89 -8.72
N GLU A 96 12.81 -7.76 -8.06
CA GLU A 96 13.39 -6.44 -7.79
C GLU A 96 13.93 -5.85 -9.11
N ASP A 97 13.24 -4.85 -9.63
CA ASP A 97 13.62 -4.11 -10.85
C ASP A 97 13.84 -2.61 -10.59
N GLY A 98 13.87 -2.22 -9.32
CA GLY A 98 13.97 -0.83 -8.87
C GLY A 98 12.66 -0.06 -8.86
N SER A 99 11.53 -0.67 -9.25
CA SER A 99 10.23 -0.02 -9.15
C SER A 99 9.76 0.16 -7.70
N LEU A 100 9.20 1.33 -7.41
CA LEU A 100 8.82 1.72 -6.05
C LEU A 100 7.54 1.03 -5.55
N GLY A 101 6.63 0.63 -6.45
CA GLY A 101 5.27 0.29 -6.05
C GLY A 101 5.13 -0.90 -5.10
N ARG A 102 6.02 -1.89 -5.21
CA ARG A 102 6.07 -3.06 -4.30
C ARG A 102 6.50 -2.74 -2.86
N LEU A 103 6.96 -1.52 -2.60
CA LEU A 103 7.46 -1.06 -1.30
C LEU A 103 6.48 -0.13 -0.57
N VAL A 104 5.28 0.12 -1.12
CA VAL A 104 4.26 0.93 -0.44
C VAL A 104 3.58 0.07 0.61
N ASN A 105 3.67 0.45 1.89
CA ASN A 105 3.24 -0.38 3.01
C ASN A 105 1.75 -0.26 3.34
N ASP A 106 1.28 -1.21 4.16
CA ASP A 106 -0.08 -1.22 4.70
C ASP A 106 -0.26 -0.14 5.79
N ASP A 107 -1.34 0.61 5.65
CA ASP A 107 -2.01 1.29 6.76
C ASP A 107 -3.50 1.09 6.56
N HIS A 108 -4.12 0.34 7.45
CA HIS A 108 -5.52 -0.04 7.35
C HIS A 108 -6.45 0.87 8.14
N ILE A 109 -5.88 1.72 9.00
CA ILE A 109 -6.61 2.64 9.86
C ILE A 109 -6.65 4.01 9.18
N ASN A 110 -5.49 4.55 8.79
CA ASN A 110 -5.33 5.90 8.26
C ASN A 110 -4.48 5.94 6.97
N PRO A 111 -4.82 5.19 5.91
CA PRO A 111 -4.08 5.26 4.65
C PRO A 111 -4.14 6.66 4.04
N ASN A 112 -3.06 7.06 3.37
CA ASN A 112 -3.01 8.31 2.61
C ASN A 112 -3.05 8.12 1.08
N ALA A 113 -3.01 6.88 0.61
CA ALA A 113 -3.20 6.50 -0.78
C ALA A 113 -4.22 5.37 -0.96
N LYS A 114 -4.74 5.24 -2.18
CA LYS A 114 -5.57 4.10 -2.59
C LYS A 114 -5.14 3.52 -3.92
N MET A 115 -5.24 2.20 -4.02
CA MET A 115 -5.02 1.46 -5.27
C MET A 115 -6.24 1.62 -6.19
N LYS A 116 -5.99 1.89 -7.46
CA LYS A 116 -6.96 1.83 -8.57
C LYS A 116 -6.30 1.14 -9.75
N TYR A 117 -7.07 0.55 -10.66
CA TYR A 117 -6.51 0.19 -11.96
C TYR A 117 -6.81 1.26 -13.01
N LEU A 118 -5.91 1.44 -13.98
CA LEU A 118 -6.17 2.13 -15.23
C LEU A 118 -6.04 1.16 -16.40
N THR A 119 -6.92 1.29 -17.39
CA THR A 119 -6.81 0.49 -18.62
C THR A 119 -6.05 1.27 -19.69
N LEU A 120 -4.86 0.79 -20.05
CA LEU A 120 -4.04 1.31 -21.14
C LEU A 120 -3.80 0.20 -22.16
N GLN A 121 -4.05 0.48 -23.44
CA GLN A 121 -3.86 -0.50 -24.53
C GLN A 121 -4.55 -1.86 -24.24
N GLY A 122 -5.72 -1.83 -23.60
CA GLY A 122 -6.49 -3.01 -23.22
C GLY A 122 -5.94 -3.80 -22.02
N LYS A 123 -4.89 -3.31 -21.35
CA LYS A 123 -4.28 -3.94 -20.18
C LYS A 123 -4.55 -3.13 -18.91
N PRO A 124 -4.86 -3.79 -17.78
CA PRO A 124 -4.97 -3.12 -16.50
C PRO A 124 -3.58 -2.81 -15.91
N HIS A 125 -3.46 -1.62 -15.32
CA HIS A 125 -2.27 -1.14 -14.60
C HIS A 125 -2.68 -0.68 -13.21
N LEU A 126 -2.13 -1.32 -12.17
CA LEU A 126 -2.40 -0.97 -10.78
C LEU A 126 -1.64 0.30 -10.38
N CYS A 127 -2.35 1.31 -9.91
CA CYS A 127 -1.84 2.65 -9.68
C CYS A 127 -2.30 3.16 -8.32
N LEU A 128 -1.39 3.79 -7.59
CA LEU A 128 -1.68 4.47 -6.34
C LEU A 128 -1.99 5.95 -6.57
N PHE A 129 -3.06 6.41 -5.94
CA PHE A 129 -3.48 7.81 -5.94
C PHE A 129 -3.64 8.31 -4.51
N ALA A 130 -3.20 9.54 -4.24
CA ALA A 130 -3.37 10.18 -2.95
C ALA A 130 -4.86 10.38 -2.62
N ILE A 131 -5.28 10.09 -1.38
CA ILE A 131 -6.66 10.33 -0.91
C ILE A 131 -6.77 11.52 0.06
N CYS A 132 -5.63 12.01 0.55
CA CYS A 132 -5.43 13.27 1.25
C CYS A 132 -4.17 13.96 0.70
N ASP A 133 -3.84 15.13 1.24
CA ASP A 133 -2.54 15.75 0.95
C ASP A 133 -1.43 14.97 1.67
N ILE A 134 -0.30 14.77 0.99
CA ILE A 134 0.88 14.07 1.52
C ILE A 134 2.04 15.05 1.55
N ASN A 135 2.57 15.34 2.73
CA ASN A 135 3.67 16.27 2.95
C ASN A 135 5.05 15.62 2.77
N PRO A 136 6.09 16.40 2.45
CA PRO A 136 7.46 15.89 2.46
C PRO A 136 7.80 15.26 3.81
N GLY A 137 8.34 14.04 3.78
CA GLY A 137 8.69 13.27 4.96
C GLY A 137 7.65 12.24 5.37
N GLU A 138 6.40 12.31 4.88
CA GLU A 138 5.36 11.33 5.18
C GLU A 138 5.56 10.03 4.37
N GLU A 139 5.28 8.89 5.01
CA GLU A 139 5.24 7.58 4.36
C GLU A 139 3.98 7.48 3.49
N VAL A 140 4.10 6.99 2.27
CA VAL A 140 2.95 6.63 1.43
C VAL A 140 2.47 5.25 1.85
N THR A 141 1.20 5.15 2.21
CA THR A 141 0.56 3.91 2.68
C THR A 141 -0.80 3.72 2.03
N TYR A 142 -1.24 2.47 1.90
CA TYR A 142 -2.61 2.14 1.47
C TYR A 142 -3.16 0.97 2.28
N ASN A 143 -4.48 0.80 2.28
CA ASN A 143 -5.10 -0.35 2.93
C ASN A 143 -4.99 -1.58 2.01
N TYR A 144 -4.37 -2.65 2.50
CA TYR A 144 -4.20 -3.92 1.78
C TYR A 144 -5.48 -4.78 1.69
N GLY A 145 -6.62 -4.27 2.16
CA GLY A 145 -7.91 -4.96 2.19
C GLY A 145 -8.20 -5.61 3.55
N ASP A 146 -9.16 -6.53 3.57
CA ASP A 146 -9.77 -7.05 4.81
C ASP A 146 -9.04 -8.25 5.43
N SER A 147 -7.88 -8.62 4.89
CA SER A 147 -7.10 -9.75 5.39
C SER A 147 -6.58 -9.48 6.81
N ASN A 148 -6.61 -10.51 7.67
CA ASN A 148 -6.03 -10.41 9.00
C ASN A 148 -4.51 -10.59 8.94
N TRP A 149 -3.84 -9.45 8.98
CA TRP A 149 -2.41 -9.38 8.74
C TRP A 149 -1.59 -9.42 10.03
N PRO A 150 -0.50 -10.21 10.10
CA PRO A 150 0.27 -10.35 11.34
C PRO A 150 0.79 -9.05 11.96
N TRP A 151 1.03 -7.99 11.16
CA TRP A 151 1.45 -6.70 11.70
C TRP A 151 0.32 -5.82 12.20
N ARG A 152 -0.93 -6.05 11.76
CA ARG A 152 -2.09 -5.29 12.27
C ARG A 152 -2.32 -5.59 13.74
N SER A 153 -2.17 -6.86 14.16
CA SER A 153 -2.36 -7.27 15.57
C SER A 153 -1.32 -6.72 16.56
N LYS A 154 -0.23 -6.11 16.10
CA LYS A 154 0.82 -5.54 16.99
C LYS A 154 0.74 -4.02 17.08
N GLN A 155 0.07 -3.35 16.15
CA GLN A 155 -0.07 -1.88 16.16
C GLN A 155 -1.05 -1.40 17.24
N ASP A 156 -1.96 -2.26 17.68
CA ASP A 156 -2.93 -1.96 18.75
C ASP A 156 -2.31 -1.77 20.16
N LEU A 157 -0.99 -1.95 20.32
CA LEU A 157 -0.31 -1.87 21.62
C LEU A 157 0.63 -0.66 21.78
N ASP A 158 0.95 0.07 20.70
CA ASP A 158 1.99 1.12 20.73
C ASP A 158 1.44 2.56 20.79
N GLU A 159 0.14 2.80 20.58
CA GLU A 159 -0.45 4.16 20.57
C GLU A 159 -0.88 4.71 21.95
N ASP A 160 -0.83 3.92 23.03
CA ASP A 160 -1.33 4.36 24.35
C ASP A 160 -0.27 5.06 25.24
N GLN A 161 0.89 5.48 24.69
CA GLN A 161 1.97 6.11 25.47
C GLN A 161 2.28 7.57 25.13
N SER A 162 1.34 8.34 24.58
CA SER A 162 1.57 9.77 24.37
C SER A 162 0.47 10.72 24.85
N HIS A 163 -0.28 10.39 25.90
CA HIS A 163 -1.07 11.41 26.63
C HIS A 163 -1.24 11.08 28.12
N SER A 164 -0.16 11.09 28.90
CA SER A 164 -0.28 11.43 30.34
C SER A 164 1.04 11.88 30.95
N THR A 165 1.23 13.19 30.98
CA THR A 165 2.08 13.89 31.96
C THR A 165 1.12 14.94 32.52
N SER A 166 0.72 15.00 33.78
CA SER A 166 1.47 15.11 35.04
C SER A 166 0.37 15.10 36.14
N LEU A 167 0.44 14.51 37.32
CA LEU A 167 1.35 14.75 38.44
C LEU A 167 1.11 13.69 39.55
N VAL A 168 2.23 13.27 40.14
CA VAL A 168 2.45 12.60 41.44
C VAL A 168 1.66 13.35 42.56
N THR A 169 1.16 12.84 43.70
CA THR A 169 1.66 11.85 44.69
C THR A 169 0.59 11.65 45.80
N HIS A 170 0.64 10.51 46.50
CA HIS A 170 0.14 10.20 47.85
C HIS A 170 -1.33 9.78 48.08
N LEU A 171 -1.50 8.48 48.38
CA LEU A 171 -2.39 7.95 49.44
C LEU A 171 -1.52 7.66 50.68
N PRO A 172 -2.04 7.61 51.94
CA PRO A 172 -3.23 6.80 52.29
C PRO A 172 -4.16 7.38 53.38
N ALA A 173 -5.39 6.83 53.43
CA ALA A 173 -6.13 6.39 54.62
C ALA A 173 -7.66 6.55 54.44
N ALA A 174 -8.39 5.45 54.58
CA ALA A 174 -9.83 5.40 54.89
C ALA A 174 -10.02 5.61 56.43
N PRO A 175 -11.24 5.59 57.02
CA PRO A 175 -12.59 5.41 56.44
C PRO A 175 -13.65 6.43 56.98
N GLY A 176 -14.85 6.46 56.41
CA GLY A 176 -15.99 7.11 57.08
C GLY A 176 -17.16 7.47 56.18
N ASP A 177 -18.25 6.73 56.40
CA ASP A 177 -19.65 7.14 56.35
C ASP A 177 -20.42 7.20 55.01
N VAL A 178 -21.33 6.22 54.96
CA VAL A 178 -22.57 6.06 54.22
C VAL A 178 -23.47 7.31 54.28
N GLU A 179 -24.07 7.69 53.14
CA GLU A 179 -25.52 7.86 53.05
C GLU A 179 -26.02 7.94 51.60
N GLN A 180 -27.13 7.25 51.36
CA GLN A 180 -27.89 7.18 50.10
C GLN A 180 -28.53 8.53 49.77
N MET A 181 -28.80 8.78 48.49
CA MET A 181 -30.19 8.90 48.01
C MET A 181 -30.27 8.92 46.48
N ILE A 182 -31.32 8.24 46.02
CA ILE A 182 -31.71 7.90 44.67
C ILE A 182 -32.87 8.85 44.34
N ASP A 183 -32.92 9.45 43.14
CA ASP A 183 -34.21 9.77 42.50
C ASP A 183 -34.07 9.86 40.97
N GLU A 184 -34.24 8.71 40.35
CA GLU A 184 -35.24 8.43 39.31
C GLU A 184 -36.19 9.62 38.96
N THR A 185 -36.25 10.09 37.69
CA THR A 185 -37.22 9.61 36.65
C THR A 185 -38.04 10.86 36.19
N GLN A 186 -38.38 11.18 34.92
CA GLN A 186 -38.92 10.43 33.78
C GLN A 186 -39.10 11.40 32.56
N SER A 187 -39.17 10.83 31.34
CA SER A 187 -40.11 11.19 30.24
C SER A 187 -39.99 12.56 29.52
N GLN A 188 -40.25 12.78 28.23
CA GLN A 188 -40.87 12.06 27.08
C GLN A 188 -40.48 12.89 25.81
N ALA A 189 -40.02 12.32 24.71
CA ALA A 189 -40.76 11.83 23.53
C ALA A 189 -41.54 12.88 22.68
N ALA A 190 -41.11 12.98 21.41
CA ALA A 190 -41.90 12.97 20.16
C ALA A 190 -42.31 14.27 19.40
N ALA A 191 -42.03 14.19 18.08
CA ALA A 191 -42.77 14.68 16.89
C ALA A 191 -42.75 16.19 16.57
N GLU A 192 -42.88 16.70 15.34
CA GLU A 192 -42.74 16.26 13.94
C GLU A 192 -42.82 17.55 13.07
N ARG A 193 -42.11 17.56 11.93
CA ARG A 193 -42.39 18.23 10.63
C ARG A 193 -42.75 19.73 10.56
N GLN A 194 -42.10 20.44 9.61
CA GLN A 194 -42.75 20.90 8.36
C GLN A 194 -41.75 21.53 7.36
N ASN A 195 -42.00 21.25 6.07
CA ASN A 195 -41.35 21.79 4.88
C ASN A 195 -41.74 23.25 4.64
N GLN A 196 -40.83 24.07 4.08
CA GLN A 196 -41.22 25.17 3.21
C GLN A 196 -40.18 25.44 2.12
N THR A 197 -40.69 25.45 0.89
CA THR A 197 -40.06 25.81 -0.37
C THR A 197 -39.96 27.32 -0.52
N ASP A 198 -38.89 27.84 -1.14
CA ASP A 198 -38.93 29.03 -1.99
C ASP A 198 -37.84 28.96 -3.07
N LEU A 199 -38.26 28.99 -4.33
CA LEU A 199 -37.47 29.31 -5.54
C LEU A 199 -37.28 30.85 -5.57
N VAL A 200 -36.26 31.46 -6.20
CA VAL A 200 -36.08 31.77 -7.65
C VAL A 200 -34.63 32.36 -7.87
N PRO A 201 -34.16 32.76 -9.08
CA PRO A 201 -33.42 31.96 -10.08
C PRO A 201 -31.99 32.47 -10.43
N GLY A 202 -31.22 31.58 -11.07
CA GLY A 202 -30.58 31.93 -12.35
C GLY A 202 -29.08 32.19 -12.34
N TYR A 203 -28.30 31.15 -12.64
CA TYR A 203 -27.14 31.27 -13.52
C TYR A 203 -27.02 29.98 -14.37
N ILE A 204 -27.23 30.13 -15.68
CA ILE A 204 -26.87 29.13 -16.69
C ILE A 204 -25.45 29.46 -17.14
N GLU A 205 -24.51 28.53 -16.96
CA GLU A 205 -23.43 28.33 -17.93
C GLU A 205 -23.03 26.85 -18.03
N LYS A 206 -23.71 26.20 -18.97
CA LYS A 206 -23.28 25.19 -19.94
C LYS A 206 -22.06 24.31 -19.60
N ASN A 207 -22.38 23.01 -19.51
CA ASN A 207 -21.64 21.86 -20.03
C ASN A 207 -20.27 21.51 -19.40
N ALA A 208 -20.35 20.74 -18.31
CA ALA A 208 -19.47 19.60 -18.09
C ALA A 208 -20.33 18.46 -17.50
N LYS A 209 -21.02 17.71 -18.37
CA LYS A 209 -21.59 16.41 -18.01
C LYS A 209 -20.78 15.32 -18.70
N GLN A 210 -20.62 14.24 -17.94
CA GLN A 210 -19.96 12.97 -18.25
C GLN A 210 -18.44 12.98 -18.07
N ASP A 211 -18.03 12.88 -16.81
CA ASP A 211 -17.20 11.75 -16.38
C ASP A 211 -17.82 11.24 -15.07
N LEU A 212 -18.73 10.28 -15.20
CA LEU A 212 -19.05 9.43 -14.05
C LEU A 212 -17.77 8.63 -13.80
N ASP A 213 -17.03 9.00 -12.75
CA ASP A 213 -15.93 8.19 -12.22
C ASP A 213 -16.53 6.84 -11.77
N GLU A 214 -16.64 5.89 -12.70
CA GLU A 214 -16.78 4.49 -12.32
C GLU A 214 -15.61 4.16 -11.39
N ASP A 215 -15.91 3.70 -10.19
CA ASP A 215 -14.93 3.36 -9.18
C ASP A 215 -14.11 2.16 -9.67
N GLN A 216 -13.01 2.42 -10.39
CA GLN A 216 -12.03 1.43 -10.85
C GLN A 216 -11.13 0.93 -9.71
N SER A 217 -11.66 0.87 -8.48
CA SER A 217 -10.99 0.24 -7.36
C SER A 217 -10.96 -1.27 -7.62
N PRO A 218 -9.79 -1.94 -7.59
CA PRO A 218 -9.72 -3.37 -7.79
C PRO A 218 -10.49 -4.07 -6.66
N SER A 219 -11.50 -4.85 -7.02
CA SER A 219 -12.05 -5.84 -6.09
C SER A 219 -10.98 -6.92 -5.91
N THR A 220 -10.42 -6.99 -4.71
CA THR A 220 -9.44 -8.02 -4.34
C THR A 220 -10.20 -9.28 -3.93
N SER A 221 -10.01 -10.41 -4.62
CA SER A 221 -10.40 -11.70 -4.04
C SER A 221 -9.42 -12.06 -2.93
N LEU A 222 -9.96 -12.35 -1.76
CA LEU A 222 -9.29 -13.00 -0.64
C LEU A 222 -8.45 -14.20 -1.09
N VAL A 223 -7.16 -14.01 -1.36
CA VAL A 223 -6.03 -14.82 -0.88
C VAL A 223 -4.75 -13.99 -1.06
N THR A 224 -4.39 -13.21 -0.05
CA THR A 224 -3.03 -12.66 0.00
C THR A 224 -2.35 -13.27 1.22
N HIS A 225 -1.32 -14.09 0.99
CA HIS A 225 -0.50 -14.68 2.02
C HIS A 225 0.71 -13.78 2.29
N LEU A 226 0.79 -13.25 3.52
CA LEU A 226 1.76 -12.30 4.09
C LEU A 226 2.12 -11.09 3.20
N PRO A 227 2.06 -9.87 3.73
CA PRO A 227 2.96 -8.81 3.32
C PRO A 227 4.33 -8.92 3.91
N ALA A 228 5.22 -8.29 3.15
CA ALA A 228 6.54 -7.95 3.60
C ALA A 228 6.43 -7.09 4.87
N ALA A 229 6.76 -7.73 5.99
CA ALA A 229 7.63 -7.14 6.99
C ALA A 229 9.08 -7.44 6.54
N PRO A 230 9.80 -6.54 5.85
CA PRO A 230 11.08 -6.78 5.18
C PRO A 230 12.31 -7.00 6.09
N GLY A 231 12.26 -6.96 7.42
CA GLY A 231 13.52 -7.12 8.19
C GLY A 231 14.11 -8.52 8.20
N ASP A 232 13.38 -9.54 7.72
CA ASP A 232 13.93 -10.89 7.52
C ASP A 232 14.44 -11.12 6.07
N VAL A 233 14.43 -10.08 5.22
CA VAL A 233 14.74 -10.21 3.79
C VAL A 233 16.14 -9.71 3.44
N GLU A 234 16.64 -8.65 4.07
CA GLU A 234 17.93 -8.05 3.70
C GLU A 234 19.16 -8.85 4.17
N GLN A 235 19.15 -9.44 5.37
CA GLN A 235 20.36 -10.12 5.89
C GLN A 235 20.68 -11.46 5.21
N MET A 236 19.72 -12.12 4.54
CA MET A 236 19.94 -13.46 3.97
C MET A 236 20.09 -13.50 2.44
N ILE A 237 19.66 -12.45 1.72
CA ILE A 237 19.84 -12.41 0.25
C ILE A 237 21.31 -12.20 -0.09
N ASP A 238 22.05 -11.46 0.72
CA ASP A 238 23.50 -11.28 0.57
C ASP A 238 24.24 -12.62 0.79
N GLU A 239 23.82 -13.42 1.77
CA GLU A 239 24.39 -14.76 2.01
C GLU A 239 24.06 -15.75 0.89
N THR A 240 22.84 -15.71 0.35
CA THR A 240 22.42 -16.65 -0.71
C THR A 240 23.09 -16.33 -2.06
N GLN A 241 23.28 -15.04 -2.38
CA GLN A 241 24.02 -14.63 -3.59
C GLN A 241 25.52 -14.89 -3.44
N SER A 242 26.09 -14.72 -2.24
CA SER A 242 27.49 -15.04 -1.93
C SER A 242 27.76 -16.56 -1.99
N GLN A 243 26.87 -17.39 -1.45
CA GLN A 243 26.97 -18.85 -1.54
C GLN A 243 26.83 -19.37 -2.99
N ALA A 244 25.87 -18.84 -3.77
CA ALA A 244 25.71 -19.20 -5.17
C ALA A 244 26.89 -18.74 -6.07
N ALA A 245 27.57 -17.64 -5.70
CA ALA A 245 28.79 -17.20 -6.37
C ALA A 245 30.00 -18.08 -6.01
N ALA A 246 30.14 -18.47 -4.74
CA ALA A 246 31.20 -19.36 -4.27
C ALA A 246 31.10 -20.79 -4.85
N GLU A 247 29.88 -21.33 -4.98
CA GLU A 247 29.65 -22.65 -5.60
C GLU A 247 29.99 -22.65 -7.10
N ARG A 248 29.74 -21.55 -7.81
CA ARG A 248 30.12 -21.42 -9.24
C ARG A 248 31.62 -21.36 -9.45
N GLN A 249 32.39 -20.78 -8.54
CA GLN A 249 33.85 -20.73 -8.63
C GLN A 249 34.49 -22.11 -8.36
N ASN A 250 33.96 -22.87 -7.39
CA ASN A 250 34.48 -24.20 -7.09
C ASN A 250 34.17 -25.25 -8.19
N GLN A 251 33.17 -25.01 -9.04
CA GLN A 251 32.81 -25.93 -10.12
C GLN A 251 33.61 -25.70 -11.42
N THR A 252 34.24 -24.53 -11.59
CA THR A 252 35.11 -24.25 -12.74
C THR A 252 36.55 -24.75 -12.57
N ASP A 253 36.97 -25.08 -11.35
CA ASP A 253 38.34 -25.51 -11.05
C ASP A 253 38.58 -27.04 -11.10
N LEU A 254 37.57 -27.83 -11.51
CA LEU A 254 37.63 -29.30 -11.53
C LEU A 254 37.52 -29.93 -12.93
N VAL A 255 38.21 -29.37 -13.94
CA VAL A 255 38.41 -30.07 -15.23
C VAL A 255 39.90 -30.34 -15.46
N PRO A 256 40.40 -31.57 -15.24
CA PRO A 256 41.76 -31.95 -15.61
C PRO A 256 41.90 -32.04 -17.13
N GLY A 257 42.88 -31.31 -17.68
CA GLY A 257 43.19 -31.30 -19.11
C GLY A 257 43.64 -32.66 -19.64
N TYR A 258 42.89 -33.20 -20.61
CA TYR A 258 43.38 -34.25 -21.49
C TYR A 258 44.06 -33.59 -22.70
N ILE A 259 45.39 -33.68 -22.74
CA ILE A 259 46.20 -33.35 -23.93
C ILE A 259 46.23 -34.57 -24.83
N GLU A 260 45.58 -34.49 -26.00
CA GLU A 260 45.82 -35.40 -27.12
C GLU A 260 47.26 -35.27 -27.61
N LYS A 261 47.98 -36.40 -27.72
CA LYS A 261 49.23 -36.48 -28.48
C LYS A 261 49.15 -37.53 -29.58
N ASN A 262 49.24 -36.97 -30.78
CA ASN A 262 50.02 -37.42 -31.94
C ASN A 262 49.37 -38.38 -32.94
N ALA A 263 48.98 -37.76 -34.05
CA ALA A 263 49.17 -38.27 -35.39
C ALA A 263 50.67 -38.46 -35.71
N LYS A 264 51.02 -39.66 -36.18
CA LYS A 264 51.82 -39.93 -37.40
C LYS A 264 51.82 -41.43 -37.68
#